data_AF-A0A1V1PHZ2-F1
#
_entry.id   AF-A0A1V1PHZ2-F1
#
_cell.length_a   1.000
_cell.length_b   1.000
_cell.length_c   1.000
_cell.angle_alpha   90.00
_cell.angle_beta   90.00
_cell.angle_gamma   90.00
#
_symmetry.space_group_name_H-M   'P 1'
#
loop_
_entity.id
_entity.type
_entity.pdbx_description
1 polymer ?
#
loop_
_entity_poly.entity_id
_entity_poly.type
_entity_poly.pdbx_seq_one_letter_code
_entity_poly.pdbx_strand_id
1 'polypeptide(L)'
;MVKVESQLKESIMCPSKKEKKQVIEASTAYCMTHMLQAVVQQGTAHRLKQLNRPIAGKTGSTNNLYDAWFIGYTPRYITGVWVGFDQPRSIGEKETGARAAIPIWMTFMKEVLGGKKGLKFATPPGVFFSKIDADTGTLPTPKTKHIVFECFKEGTRPNPIQSSKSDRVSQDSFFKHHF
;
A
#
# COMPACT_ATOMS: atom_id res chain seq x y z
N MET A 1 4.98 20.75 -15.53
CA MET A 1 5.77 21.55 -16.46
C MET A 1 6.94 20.68 -16.88
N VAL A 2 6.94 20.18 -18.12
CA VAL A 2 8.10 19.50 -18.70
C VAL A 2 8.83 20.58 -19.48
N LYS A 3 10.05 20.90 -19.07
CA LYS A 3 10.89 21.86 -19.80
C LYS A 3 11.74 21.04 -20.75
N VAL A 4 11.60 21.28 -22.06
CA VAL A 4 12.50 20.72 -23.08
C VAL A 4 13.35 21.90 -23.57
N GLU A 5 14.66 21.81 -23.38
CA GLU A 5 15.60 22.80 -23.89
C GLU A 5 16.28 22.25 -25.15
N SER A 6 16.15 22.99 -26.25
CA SER A 6 16.88 22.76 -27.50
C SER A 6 18.32 23.24 -27.37
N GLN A 7 19.25 22.60 -28.09
CA GLN A 7 20.66 23.05 -28.24
C GLN A 7 20.77 24.48 -28.80
N LEU A 8 19.70 25.02 -29.38
CA LEU A 8 19.60 26.40 -29.90
C LEU A 8 19.10 27.43 -28.87
N LYS A 9 19.01 27.10 -27.57
CA LYS A 9 18.43 27.97 -26.51
C LYS A 9 16.98 28.40 -26.75
N GLU A 10 16.28 27.80 -27.70
CA GLU A 10 14.83 27.96 -27.82
C GLU A 10 14.15 27.04 -26.81
N SER A 11 13.50 27.64 -25.82
CA SER A 11 12.63 26.93 -24.88
C SER A 11 11.28 26.71 -25.54
N ILE A 12 11.06 25.49 -26.06
CA ILE A 12 9.73 25.10 -26.54
C ILE A 12 8.89 24.77 -25.30
N MET A 13 7.95 25.65 -24.98
CA MET A 13 7.03 25.44 -23.87
C MET A 13 5.93 24.48 -24.31
N CYS A 14 6.12 23.18 -24.08
CA CYS A 14 5.07 22.19 -24.27
C CYS A 14 4.10 22.23 -23.09
N PRO A 15 2.83 22.69 -23.24
CA PRO A 15 1.86 22.66 -22.16
C PRO A 15 1.45 21.21 -21.89
N SER A 16 2.18 20.53 -21.01
CA SER A 16 1.76 19.26 -20.42
C SER A 16 0.62 19.54 -19.45
N LYS A 17 -0.62 19.58 -19.96
CA LYS A 17 -1.83 19.62 -19.13
C LYS A 17 -2.00 18.26 -18.48
N LYS A 18 -1.72 18.17 -17.17
CA LYS A 18 -1.91 16.93 -16.41
C LYS A 18 -3.41 16.69 -16.20
N GLU A 19 -4.01 15.86 -17.04
CA GLU A 19 -5.37 15.39 -16.82
C GLU A 19 -5.41 14.43 -15.62
N LYS A 20 -6.29 14.71 -14.66
CA LYS A 20 -6.49 13.85 -13.49
C LYS A 20 -7.73 13.01 -13.73
N LYS A 21 -7.56 11.71 -13.88
CA LYS A 21 -8.65 10.74 -13.92
C LYS A 21 -8.74 10.03 -12.58
N GLN A 22 -9.90 10.07 -11.94
CA GLN A 22 -10.17 9.26 -10.75
C GLN A 22 -10.38 7.82 -11.20
N VAL A 23 -9.52 6.90 -10.74
CA VAL A 23 -9.57 5.47 -11.11
C VAL A 23 -10.32 4.65 -10.07
N ILE A 24 -10.24 5.06 -8.79
CA ILE A 24 -10.93 4.44 -7.66
C ILE A 24 -11.54 5.52 -6.77
N GLU A 25 -12.59 5.17 -6.03
CA GLU A 25 -13.20 6.04 -5.03
C GLU A 25 -12.22 6.37 -3.89
N ALA A 26 -12.34 7.57 -3.32
CA ALA A 26 -11.47 8.01 -2.23
C ALA A 26 -11.57 7.10 -0.99
N SER A 27 -12.78 6.64 -0.64
CA SER A 27 -13.01 5.73 0.49
C SER A 27 -12.32 4.37 0.27
N THR A 28 -12.45 3.80 -0.94
CA THR A 28 -11.73 2.59 -1.34
C THR A 28 -10.21 2.78 -1.28
N ALA A 29 -9.69 3.90 -1.81
CA ALA A 29 -8.25 4.20 -1.80
C ALA A 29 -7.71 4.33 -0.36
N TYR A 30 -8.48 4.95 0.53
CA TYR A 30 -8.11 5.08 1.93
C TYR A 30 -8.11 3.72 2.64
N CYS A 31 -9.13 2.88 2.40
CA CYS A 31 -9.15 1.54 2.96
C CYS A 31 -7.96 0.70 2.51
N MET A 32 -7.60 0.77 1.22
CA MET A 32 -6.37 0.16 0.71
C MET A 32 -5.12 0.72 1.38
N THR A 33 -5.06 2.03 1.59
CA THR A 33 -3.94 2.69 2.28
C THR A 33 -3.80 2.16 3.71
N HIS A 34 -4.89 2.06 4.46
CA HIS A 34 -4.89 1.53 5.84
C HIS A 34 -4.35 0.09 5.88
N MET A 35 -4.83 -0.78 4.98
CA MET A 35 -4.29 -2.15 4.84
C MET A 35 -2.79 -2.16 4.49
N LEU A 36 -2.35 -1.27 3.62
CA LEU A 36 -0.93 -1.15 3.24
C LEU A 36 -0.06 -0.54 4.34
N GLN A 37 -0.64 0.25 5.25
CA GLN A 37 0.05 0.68 6.47
C GLN A 37 0.29 -0.52 7.40
N ALA A 38 -0.62 -1.50 7.44
CA ALA A 38 -0.43 -2.72 8.24
C ALA A 38 0.80 -3.53 7.79
N VAL A 39 1.19 -3.50 6.51
CA VAL A 39 2.44 -4.13 6.04
C VAL A 39 3.67 -3.54 6.75
N VAL A 40 3.64 -2.24 7.07
CA VAL A 40 4.68 -1.56 7.85
C VAL A 40 4.47 -1.75 9.35
N GLN A 41 3.23 -1.80 9.83
CA GLN A 41 2.97 -1.90 11.27
C GLN A 41 3.15 -3.31 11.83
N GLN A 42 2.90 -4.34 11.04
CA GLN A 42 2.91 -5.73 11.52
C GLN A 42 3.40 -6.73 10.48
N GLY A 43 3.62 -6.29 9.23
CA GLY A 43 4.03 -7.16 8.14
C GLY A 43 5.52 -7.12 7.79
N THR A 44 5.78 -7.52 6.55
CA THR A 44 7.12 -7.68 5.97
C THR A 44 7.95 -6.40 5.93
N ALA A 45 7.32 -5.22 6.01
CA ALA A 45 7.99 -3.93 5.98
C ALA A 45 8.21 -3.29 7.35
N HIS A 46 8.12 -4.07 8.44
CA HIS A 46 8.23 -3.60 9.82
C HIS A 46 9.46 -2.72 10.09
N ARG A 47 10.59 -2.96 9.42
CA ARG A 47 11.82 -2.15 9.56
C ARG A 47 11.58 -0.67 9.25
N LEU A 48 10.60 -0.32 8.41
CA LEU A 48 10.30 1.08 8.08
C LEU A 48 9.68 1.87 9.25
N LYS A 49 9.22 1.21 10.32
CA LYS A 49 8.73 1.88 11.54
C LYS A 49 9.73 2.86 12.13
N GLN A 50 11.03 2.58 12.01
CA GLN A 50 12.08 3.45 12.54
C GLN A 50 12.16 4.83 11.85
N LEU A 51 11.42 5.05 10.76
CA LEU A 51 11.23 6.38 10.16
C LEU A 51 10.23 7.25 10.93
N ASN A 52 9.56 6.71 11.94
CA ASN A 52 8.63 7.38 12.87
C ASN A 52 7.60 8.27 12.16
N ARG A 53 7.02 7.77 11.06
CA ARG A 53 6.02 8.49 10.28
C ARG A 53 5.08 7.54 9.54
N PRO A 54 3.88 8.01 9.13
CA PRO A 54 2.94 7.21 8.35
C PRO A 54 3.51 6.83 6.99
N ILE A 55 3.63 5.52 6.74
CA ILE A 55 4.08 4.92 5.49
C ILE A 55 3.13 3.76 5.17
N ALA A 56 2.73 3.65 3.92
CA ALA A 56 2.03 2.49 3.38
C ALA A 56 2.88 1.89 2.26
N GLY A 57 2.84 0.58 2.08
CA GLY A 57 3.57 -0.07 0.99
C GLY A 57 3.36 -1.56 0.90
N LYS A 58 3.89 -2.16 -0.16
CA LYS A 58 3.79 -3.59 -0.42
C LYS A 58 5.13 -4.16 -0.87
N THR A 59 5.49 -5.30 -0.31
CA THR A 59 6.60 -6.13 -0.79
C THR A 59 6.14 -7.06 -1.91
N GLY A 60 6.97 -7.21 -2.94
CA GLY A 60 6.85 -8.23 -3.97
C GLY A 60 8.14 -9.04 -4.07
N SER A 61 8.01 -10.32 -4.40
CA SER A 61 9.12 -11.20 -4.79
C SER A 61 8.62 -12.08 -5.93
N THR A 62 9.39 -12.28 -6.99
CA THR A 62 9.04 -13.25 -8.03
C THR A 62 9.39 -14.68 -7.59
N ASN A 63 8.75 -15.66 -8.23
CA ASN A 63 9.10 -17.07 -8.07
C ASN A 63 10.60 -17.26 -8.38
N ASN A 64 11.26 -18.19 -7.69
CA ASN A 64 12.71 -18.42 -7.76
C ASN A 64 13.61 -17.25 -7.31
N LEU A 65 13.04 -16.21 -6.69
CA LEU A 65 13.77 -15.04 -6.16
C LEU A 65 14.62 -14.37 -7.24
N TYR A 66 14.02 -14.03 -8.38
CA TYR A 66 14.74 -13.30 -9.44
C TYR A 66 14.64 -11.79 -9.25
N ASP A 67 13.51 -11.36 -8.68
CA ASP A 67 13.18 -9.96 -8.49
C ASP A 67 12.68 -9.73 -7.07
N ALA A 68 13.17 -8.67 -6.47
CA ALA A 68 12.68 -8.12 -5.21
C ALA A 68 12.13 -6.72 -5.45
N TRP A 69 10.86 -6.52 -5.08
CA TRP A 69 10.17 -5.24 -5.21
C TRP A 69 9.73 -4.70 -3.87
N PHE A 70 9.83 -3.39 -3.72
CA PHE A 70 9.07 -2.66 -2.72
C PHE A 70 8.54 -1.36 -3.29
N ILE A 71 7.22 -1.20 -3.26
CA ILE A 71 6.55 0.06 -3.59
C ILE A 71 5.97 0.62 -2.30
N GLY A 72 6.45 1.79 -1.91
CA GLY A 72 6.07 2.47 -0.68
C GLY A 72 5.77 3.94 -0.90
N TYR A 73 4.88 4.50 -0.10
CA TYR A 73 4.50 5.90 -0.20
C TYR A 73 4.14 6.52 1.15
N THR A 74 4.26 7.84 1.17
CA THR A 74 3.78 8.78 2.19
C THR A 74 2.69 9.64 1.54
N PRO A 75 1.97 10.50 2.29
CA PRO A 75 0.97 11.40 1.68
C PRO A 75 1.52 12.33 0.58
N ARG A 76 2.85 12.52 0.47
CA ARG A 76 3.47 13.43 -0.50
C ARG A 76 4.35 12.77 -1.55
N TYR A 77 4.87 11.58 -1.27
CA TYR A 77 5.90 10.94 -2.10
C TYR A 77 5.60 9.46 -2.25
N ILE A 78 5.78 8.95 -3.46
CA ILE A 78 5.79 7.53 -3.79
C ILE A 78 7.16 7.15 -4.33
N THR A 79 7.64 5.97 -3.96
CA THR A 79 8.92 5.44 -4.45
C THR A 79 8.77 3.93 -4.62
N GLY A 80 9.21 3.45 -5.78
CA GLY A 80 9.36 2.02 -6.08
C GLY A 80 10.83 1.68 -6.14
N VAL A 81 11.21 0.55 -5.55
CA VAL A 81 12.53 -0.04 -5.68
C VAL A 81 12.36 -1.45 -6.23
N TRP A 82 13.14 -1.74 -7.26
CA TRP A 82 13.33 -3.06 -7.81
C TRP A 82 14.80 -3.44 -7.67
N VAL A 83 15.04 -4.71 -7.36
CA VAL A 83 16.36 -5.33 -7.35
C VAL A 83 16.25 -6.63 -8.14
N GLY A 84 17.10 -6.77 -9.14
CA GLY A 84 17.20 -7.93 -10.02
C GLY A 84 18.46 -7.83 -10.88
N PHE A 85 18.63 -8.79 -11.77
CA PHE A 85 19.71 -8.79 -12.75
C PHE A 85 19.14 -8.59 -14.16
N ASP A 86 19.91 -7.92 -15.02
CA ASP A 86 19.53 -7.70 -16.43
C ASP A 86 19.30 -9.02 -17.18
N GLN A 87 20.08 -10.05 -16.84
CA GLN A 87 19.85 -11.42 -17.28
C GLN A 87 19.17 -12.20 -16.15
N PRO A 88 18.04 -12.91 -16.41
CA PRO A 88 17.28 -13.60 -15.38
C PRO A 88 18.13 -14.64 -14.65
N ARG A 89 18.47 -14.33 -13.40
CA ARG A 89 19.14 -15.25 -12.46
C ARG A 89 18.68 -14.92 -11.05
N SER A 90 18.76 -15.90 -10.17
CA SER A 90 18.41 -15.71 -8.77
C SER A 90 19.27 -14.61 -8.13
N ILE A 91 18.63 -13.71 -7.36
CA ILE A 91 19.32 -12.70 -6.54
C ILE A 91 19.90 -13.29 -5.24
N GLY A 92 19.76 -14.59 -5.03
CA GLY A 92 20.30 -15.32 -3.89
C GLY A 92 19.23 -15.77 -2.91
N GLU A 93 19.56 -16.80 -2.14
CA GLU A 93 18.63 -17.32 -1.13
C GLU A 93 18.27 -16.23 -0.11
N LYS A 94 16.96 -16.11 0.17
CA LYS A 94 16.37 -15.15 1.13
C LYS A 94 16.35 -13.69 0.66
N GLU A 95 16.92 -13.34 -0.49
CA GLU A 95 16.84 -11.99 -1.05
C GLU A 95 15.44 -11.66 -1.58
N THR A 96 14.56 -11.30 -0.66
CA THR A 96 13.17 -10.91 -0.92
C THR A 96 13.03 -9.39 -1.00
N GLY A 97 11.85 -8.90 -1.40
CA GLY A 97 11.52 -7.47 -1.30
C GLY A 97 11.86 -6.84 0.07
N ALA A 98 11.71 -7.60 1.16
CA ALA A 98 12.01 -7.12 2.52
C ALA A 98 13.50 -7.00 2.83
N ARG A 99 14.36 -7.82 2.20
CA ARG A 99 15.81 -7.83 2.44
C ARG A 99 16.58 -6.99 1.43
N ALA A 100 16.22 -7.08 0.15
CA ALA A 100 16.92 -6.39 -0.92
C ALA A 100 16.35 -4.97 -1.18
N ALA A 101 15.04 -4.85 -1.40
CA ALA A 101 14.45 -3.59 -1.86
C ALA A 101 14.17 -2.59 -0.73
N ILE A 102 13.67 -3.04 0.43
CA ILE A 102 13.31 -2.14 1.55
C ILE A 102 14.48 -1.31 2.09
N PRO A 103 15.69 -1.85 2.32
CA PRO A 103 16.81 -1.05 2.82
C PRO A 103 17.19 0.08 1.87
N ILE A 104 17.21 -0.19 0.56
CA ILE A 104 17.47 0.81 -0.48
C ILE A 104 16.39 1.90 -0.44
N TRP A 105 15.12 1.50 -0.44
CA TRP A 105 13.99 2.42 -0.35
C TRP A 105 14.10 3.32 0.87
N MET A 106 14.45 2.72 2.01
CA MET A 106 14.56 3.41 3.27
C MET A 106 15.68 4.44 3.28
N THR A 107 16.88 4.07 2.80
CA THR A 107 18.03 4.98 2.72
C THR A 107 17.70 6.18 1.85
N PHE A 108 17.14 5.94 0.65
CA PHE A 108 16.70 7.01 -0.24
C PHE A 108 15.65 7.91 0.41
N MET A 109 14.63 7.33 1.04
CA MET A 109 13.54 8.09 1.63
C MET A 109 13.96 8.84 2.89
N LYS A 110 15.00 8.42 3.64
CA LYS A 110 15.56 9.24 4.73
C LYS A 110 16.03 10.59 4.22
N GLU A 111 16.78 10.60 3.13
CA GLU A 111 17.29 11.83 2.50
C GLU A 111 16.14 12.69 1.95
N VAL A 112 15.22 12.07 1.19
CA VAL A 112 14.07 12.79 0.61
C VAL A 112 13.18 13.41 1.69
N LEU A 113 13.08 12.78 2.85
CA LEU A 113 12.21 13.19 3.94
C LEU A 113 12.89 14.02 5.03
N GLY A 114 14.21 14.20 4.95
CA GLY A 114 15.00 15.02 5.87
C GLY A 114 14.42 16.43 6.01
N GLY A 115 14.21 16.89 7.25
CA GLY A 115 13.64 18.21 7.55
C GLY A 115 12.15 18.39 7.21
N LYS A 116 11.46 17.39 6.64
CA LYS A 116 10.05 17.51 6.22
C LYS A 116 9.10 16.93 7.28
N LYS A 117 8.01 17.67 7.56
CA LYS A 117 6.94 17.24 8.48
C LYS A 117 6.32 15.90 8.05
N GLY A 118 6.20 14.97 8.98
CA GLY A 118 5.45 13.72 8.80
C GLY A 118 3.94 13.99 8.77
N LEU A 119 3.33 13.89 7.59
CA LEU A 119 1.88 14.02 7.43
C LEU A 119 1.19 12.66 7.63
N LYS A 120 -0.05 12.70 8.13
CA LYS A 120 -0.95 11.54 8.15
C LYS A 120 -1.72 11.45 6.83
N PHE A 121 -2.13 10.24 6.45
CA PHE A 121 -3.08 10.06 5.35
C PHE A 121 -4.43 10.65 5.76
N ALA A 122 -4.97 11.54 4.92
CA ALA A 122 -6.24 12.19 5.18
C ALA A 122 -7.40 11.20 4.97
N THR A 123 -8.26 11.05 5.96
CA THR A 123 -9.46 10.22 5.87
C THR A 123 -10.53 10.96 5.05
N PRO A 124 -10.99 10.41 3.92
CA PRO A 124 -12.06 11.01 3.15
C PRO A 124 -13.44 10.74 3.80
N PRO A 125 -14.49 11.48 3.41
CA PRO A 125 -15.86 11.17 3.79
C PRO A 125 -16.25 9.73 3.41
N GLY A 126 -17.20 9.14 4.15
CA GLY A 126 -17.69 7.78 3.89
C GLY A 126 -16.74 6.66 4.33
N VAL A 127 -15.69 6.98 5.08
CA VAL A 127 -14.83 6.00 5.78
C VAL A 127 -15.18 5.97 7.24
N PHE A 128 -15.42 4.78 7.76
CA PHE A 128 -15.74 4.53 9.16
C PHE A 128 -14.82 3.48 9.73
N PHE A 129 -14.46 3.61 11.00
CA PHE A 129 -13.67 2.59 11.68
C PHE A 129 -14.54 1.75 12.61
N SER A 130 -14.23 0.47 12.72
CA SER A 130 -14.84 -0.44 13.68
C SER A 130 -13.78 -1.37 14.27
N LYS A 131 -14.00 -1.75 15.53
CA LYS A 131 -13.32 -2.90 16.10
C LYS A 131 -13.94 -4.16 15.50
N ILE A 132 -13.10 -5.09 15.09
CA ILE A 132 -13.53 -6.42 14.62
C ILE A 132 -12.68 -7.49 15.29
N ASP A 133 -13.27 -8.67 15.40
CA ASP A 133 -12.55 -9.91 15.64
C ASP A 133 -11.72 -10.24 14.39
N ALA A 134 -10.40 -10.32 14.53
CA ALA A 134 -9.46 -10.49 13.43
C ALA A 134 -9.58 -11.87 12.75
N ASP A 135 -10.08 -12.87 13.48
CA ASP A 135 -10.21 -14.24 13.00
C ASP A 135 -11.51 -14.43 12.22
N THR A 136 -12.59 -13.79 12.65
CA THR A 136 -13.93 -13.95 12.05
C THR A 136 -14.35 -12.81 11.14
N GLY A 137 -13.73 -11.64 11.25
CA GLY A 137 -14.14 -10.41 10.55
C GLY A 137 -15.43 -9.78 11.10
N THR A 138 -15.98 -10.32 12.19
CA THR A 138 -17.25 -9.87 12.79
C THR A 138 -17.03 -8.97 13.99
N LEU A 139 -18.12 -8.51 14.64
CA LEU A 139 -18.01 -7.69 15.84
C LEU A 139 -17.40 -8.51 17.00
N PRO A 140 -16.52 -7.90 17.82
CA PRO A 140 -15.92 -8.61 18.96
C PRO A 140 -16.98 -9.11 19.94
N THR A 141 -16.77 -10.33 20.42
CA THR A 141 -17.55 -10.96 21.50
C THR A 141 -16.70 -11.06 22.77
N PRO A 142 -17.28 -11.40 23.93
CA PRO A 142 -16.49 -11.67 25.14
C PRO A 142 -15.44 -12.79 24.98
N LYS A 143 -15.56 -13.64 23.94
CA LYS A 143 -14.60 -14.72 23.64
C LYS A 143 -13.50 -14.30 22.66
N THR A 144 -13.60 -13.12 22.05
CA THR A 144 -12.66 -12.65 21.03
C THR A 144 -11.27 -12.43 21.65
N LYS A 145 -10.26 -13.05 21.05
CA LYS A 145 -8.86 -12.95 21.50
C LYS A 145 -8.10 -11.85 20.77
N HIS A 146 -8.38 -11.68 19.48
CA HIS A 146 -7.66 -10.77 18.60
C HIS A 146 -8.61 -9.70 18.08
N ILE A 147 -8.54 -8.51 18.69
CA ILE A 147 -9.33 -7.35 18.26
C ILE A 147 -8.44 -6.44 17.43
N VAL A 148 -8.85 -6.16 16.20
CA VAL A 148 -8.19 -5.20 15.31
C VAL A 148 -9.11 -4.03 14.99
N PHE A 149 -8.51 -2.88 14.68
CA PHE A 149 -9.24 -1.67 14.31
C PHE A 149 -9.11 -1.46 12.81
N GLU A 150 -10.21 -1.70 12.09
CA GLU A 150 -10.23 -1.67 10.64
C GLU A 150 -11.12 -0.56 10.12
N CYS A 151 -10.77 -0.07 8.93
CA CYS A 151 -11.56 0.89 8.19
C CYS A 151 -12.52 0.19 7.23
N PHE A 152 -13.70 0.77 7.08
CA PHE A 152 -14.77 0.27 6.25
C PHE A 152 -15.34 1.42 5.44
N LYS A 153 -15.84 1.09 4.26
CA LYS A 153 -16.68 2.00 3.50
C LYS A 153 -18.06 2.11 4.17
N GLU A 154 -18.76 3.18 3.87
CA GLU A 154 -20.16 3.33 4.23
C GLU A 154 -20.96 2.08 3.82
N GLY A 155 -21.79 1.58 4.73
CA GLY A 155 -22.61 0.37 4.51
C GLY A 155 -21.88 -0.98 4.60
N THR A 156 -20.55 -1.03 4.72
CA THR A 156 -19.79 -2.31 4.73
C THR A 156 -19.27 -2.72 6.11
N ARG A 157 -19.61 -1.98 7.17
CA ARG A 157 -19.20 -2.31 8.53
C ARG A 157 -19.96 -3.54 9.05
N PRO A 158 -19.33 -4.43 9.83
CA PRO A 158 -20.05 -5.47 10.54
C PRO A 158 -21.14 -4.87 11.41
N ASN A 159 -22.37 -5.39 11.26
CA ASN A 159 -23.53 -4.96 12.03
C ASN A 159 -24.08 -6.19 12.79
N PRO A 160 -24.55 -6.07 14.05
CA PRO A 160 -24.99 -7.22 14.84
C PRO A 160 -26.11 -8.04 14.19
N ILE A 161 -26.87 -7.44 13.25
CA ILE A 161 -28.02 -8.05 12.59
C ILE A 161 -27.60 -9.01 11.46
N GLN A 162 -26.42 -8.83 10.86
CA GLN A 162 -25.96 -9.64 9.72
C GLN A 162 -25.16 -10.87 10.13
N SER A 163 -24.70 -10.99 11.38
CA SER A 163 -23.89 -12.13 11.85
C SER A 163 -24.69 -13.45 12.01
N SER A 164 -25.98 -13.46 11.70
CA SER A 164 -26.85 -14.65 11.76
C SER A 164 -27.05 -15.35 10.40
N LYS A 165 -26.58 -14.78 9.29
CA LYS A 165 -26.59 -15.44 7.97
C LYS A 165 -25.17 -15.82 7.60
N SER A 166 -24.85 -17.10 7.73
CA SER A 166 -23.62 -17.68 7.22
C SER A 166 -23.66 -17.77 5.69
N ASP A 167 -23.58 -16.63 5.01
CA ASP A 167 -23.26 -16.64 3.59
C ASP A 167 -21.75 -16.81 3.48
N ARG A 168 -21.33 -18.08 3.42
CA ARG A 168 -19.98 -18.45 2.99
C ARG A 168 -19.82 -17.92 1.57
N VAL A 169 -19.23 -16.74 1.41
CA VAL A 169 -18.73 -16.32 0.10
C VAL A 169 -17.65 -17.33 -0.26
N SER A 170 -18.01 -18.28 -1.14
CA SER A 170 -17.07 -19.25 -1.69
C SER A 170 -15.94 -18.48 -2.39
N GLN A 171 -14.71 -18.79 -1.98
CA GLN A 171 -13.47 -18.29 -2.60
C GLN A 171 -13.40 -18.59 -4.11
N ASP A 172 -14.25 -19.49 -4.62
CA ASP A 172 -14.27 -19.90 -6.04
C ASP A 172 -14.91 -18.90 -7.00
N SER A 173 -15.64 -17.88 -6.52
CA SER A 173 -16.31 -16.92 -7.42
C SER A 173 -15.41 -15.77 -7.88
N PHE A 174 -14.29 -15.51 -7.20
CA PHE A 174 -13.44 -14.36 -7.47
C PHE A 174 -12.56 -14.52 -8.73
N PHE A 175 -12.26 -15.76 -9.14
CA PHE A 175 -11.35 -16.05 -10.25
C PHE A 175 -12.02 -16.58 -11.53
N LYS A 176 -13.35 -16.72 -11.58
CA LYS A 176 -14.01 -17.42 -12.70
C LYS A 176 -14.48 -16.55 -13.86
N HIS A 177 -14.29 -15.23 -13.82
CA HIS A 177 -14.57 -14.39 -14.97
C HIS A 177 -13.37 -13.51 -15.26
N HIS A 178 -12.57 -13.93 -16.24
CA HIS A 178 -11.74 -13.18 -17.20
C HIS A 178 -10.49 -13.99 -17.55
N PHE A 179 -10.66 -14.97 -18.44
CA PHE A 179 -9.75 -15.31 -19.53
C PHE A 179 -10.60 -15.82 -20.70
#